data_AF-A0A7C5UK25-F1
#
_entry.id   AF-A0A7C5UK25-F1
#
_cell.length_a   1.000
_cell.length_b   1.000
_cell.length_c   1.000
_cell.angle_alpha   90.00
_cell.angle_beta   90.00
_cell.angle_gamma   90.00
#
_symmetry.space_group_name_H-M   'P 1'
#
loop_
_entity.id
_entity.type
_entity.pdbx_description
1 polymer ?
#
loop_
_entity_poly.entity_id
_entity_poly.type
_entity_poly.pdbx_seq_one_letter_code
_entity_poly.pdbx_strand_id
1 'polypeptide(L)'
;MGRLQRGTSLVEVLVTIGILAIAILAFIRLYPSGFLALKRSGQGDAATRLAQQETERLRTRAENLPRLIAPVSYDFRTGEAELVVDPTIYPDDLGVQPNLPENFPREYASGVNRFRRIVGERIALGLPGPTLGSQDELTEGIVYTTLFSPIAQKPHGADGGRYAYYLSVTSGPMRRIVLDSDFQFREIRLFEYGIDYETAQVLLRPLRTRPIRYQVEFSVLLVENNRLISRLVTNEIELQPADPPVPRWFDLTLGDTPVRNLPGFLGVVPYSDTAARAFIELEPDQAWDPDDPYQYKVLNPLTGTIVINPAASGYYERFWRGLRPLQAYVSYFVHDWRVIREEFTVPQNGRIRLAFADLKQFGDVLDDQTTYKGLGFGRDVGYQTPESEADLVIVDMLTGRAAYFKQGTQLNLGTGAALLPNLQATIDYGTGVIEIGNPNMRGRKILVLYQVHENWAVSVQKAAARYDLVADPRAITVDTCWYDWERAYQGEEGERTRRLYFSRSEAGKTVLLREYWYVARDERTGEQRTRRGTNGVFRISDRPDETGFVYIDLQTAHRDALRWEPGVTGQAIRGIQGLSLKVRVTFEPPGRRSRTDYDVLLPVGD
;
A
#
# COMPACT_ATOMS: atom_id res chain seq x y z
N MET A 1 14.23 58.81 55.11
CA MET A 1 13.44 57.71 55.71
C MET A 1 11.98 58.15 55.71
N GLY A 2 10.99 57.44 55.19
CA GLY A 2 10.96 56.17 54.46
C GLY A 2 9.89 56.21 53.37
N ARG A 3 10.18 55.58 52.22
CA ARG A 3 9.21 55.33 51.15
C ARG A 3 8.16 54.35 51.69
N LEU A 4 6.93 54.80 51.86
CA LEU A 4 5.77 53.93 52.03
C LEU A 4 5.53 53.20 50.70
N GLN A 5 6.07 51.99 50.57
CA GLN A 5 5.58 51.01 49.60
C GLN A 5 4.12 50.69 49.98
N ARG A 6 3.16 51.28 49.26
CA ARG A 6 1.77 50.83 49.30
C ARG A 6 1.72 49.46 48.64
N GLY A 7 1.49 48.42 49.44
CA GLY A 7 1.26 47.08 48.95
C GLY A 7 0.03 47.07 48.04
N THR A 8 0.20 46.48 46.86
CA THR A 8 -0.86 46.24 45.88
C THR A 8 -1.98 45.45 46.57
N SER A 9 -3.19 46.01 46.60
CA SER A 9 -4.34 45.36 47.20
C SER A 9 -4.68 44.09 46.42
N LEU A 10 -4.91 42.97 47.11
CA LEU A 10 -5.34 41.70 46.51
C LEU A 10 -6.58 41.87 45.61
N VAL A 11 -7.47 42.80 45.97
CA VAL A 11 -8.67 43.15 45.20
C VAL A 11 -8.31 43.82 43.87
N GLU A 12 -7.30 44.70 43.85
CA GLU A 12 -6.86 45.39 42.65
C GLU A 12 -6.21 44.40 41.66
N VAL A 13 -5.44 43.44 42.16
CA VAL A 13 -4.89 42.34 41.36
C VAL A 13 -6.01 41.46 40.81
N LEU A 14 -7.00 41.09 41.62
CA LEU A 14 -8.13 40.26 41.20
C LEU A 14 -9.03 40.95 40.15
N VAL A 15 -9.30 42.24 40.32
CA VAL A 15 -10.06 43.04 39.35
C VAL A 15 -9.30 43.16 38.04
N THR A 16 -7.97 43.38 38.10
CA THR A 16 -7.14 43.46 36.90
C THR A 16 -7.10 42.13 36.15
N ILE A 17 -6.97 41.00 36.86
CA ILE A 17 -7.05 39.65 36.27
C ILE A 17 -8.45 39.39 35.69
N GLY A 18 -9.52 39.81 36.36
CA GLY A 18 -10.89 39.66 35.90
C GLY A 18 -11.18 40.43 34.60
N ILE A 19 -10.76 41.70 34.54
CA ILE A 19 -10.89 42.53 33.33
C ILE A 19 -10.06 41.95 32.18
N LEU A 20 -8.82 41.51 32.46
CA LEU A 20 -7.96 40.87 31.46
C LEU A 20 -8.58 39.57 30.94
N ALA A 21 -9.13 38.72 31.82
CA ALA A 21 -9.79 37.48 31.43
C ALA A 21 -11.01 37.74 30.55
N ILE A 22 -11.86 38.72 30.90
CA ILE A 22 -13.02 39.13 30.09
C ILE A 22 -12.57 39.67 28.73
N ALA A 23 -11.53 40.51 28.69
CA ALA A 23 -11.00 41.06 27.45
C ALA A 23 -10.42 39.97 26.53
N ILE A 24 -9.68 39.01 27.07
CA ILE A 24 -9.18 37.84 26.32
C ILE A 24 -10.35 36.99 25.81
N LEU A 25 -11.36 36.72 26.65
CA LEU A 25 -12.52 35.92 26.25
C LEU A 25 -13.34 36.61 25.15
N ALA A 26 -13.51 37.94 25.24
CA ALA A 26 -14.16 38.75 24.23
C ALA A 26 -13.38 38.73 22.90
N PHE A 27 -12.04 38.83 22.97
CA PHE A 27 -11.17 38.74 21.79
C PHE A 27 -11.25 37.37 21.11
N ILE A 28 -11.24 36.27 21.88
CA ILE A 28 -11.41 34.90 21.36
C ILE A 28 -12.78 34.74 20.69
N ARG A 29 -13.85 35.31 21.25
CA ARG A 29 -15.19 35.29 20.65
C ARG A 29 -15.34 36.16 19.41
N LEU A 30 -14.63 37.28 19.32
CA LEU A 30 -14.68 38.19 18.17
C LEU A 30 -13.90 37.66 16.96
N TYR A 31 -12.84 36.87 17.19
CA TYR A 31 -11.98 36.35 16.12
C TYR A 31 -11.76 34.83 16.17
N PRO A 32 -12.81 33.99 16.23
CA PRO A 32 -12.66 32.53 16.30
C PRO A 32 -11.98 31.97 15.04
N SER A 33 -12.22 32.61 13.89
CA SER A 33 -11.58 32.25 12.61
C SER A 33 -10.06 32.47 12.61
N GLY A 34 -9.56 33.48 13.33
CA GLY A 34 -8.12 33.78 13.42
C GLY A 34 -7.34 32.71 14.19
N PHE A 35 -7.90 32.23 15.30
CA PHE A 35 -7.30 31.15 16.09
C PHE A 35 -7.33 29.80 15.35
N LEU A 36 -8.43 29.49 14.65
CA LEU A 36 -8.52 28.30 13.80
C LEU A 36 -7.53 28.38 12.62
N ALA A 37 -7.34 29.55 12.02
CA ALA A 37 -6.36 29.74 10.96
C ALA A 37 -4.92 29.55 11.45
N LEU A 38 -4.57 30.07 12.63
CA LEU A 38 -3.25 29.85 13.25
C LEU A 38 -3.01 28.38 13.59
N LYS A 39 -4.00 27.69 14.15
CA LYS A 39 -3.94 26.25 14.43
C LYS A 39 -3.71 25.44 13.15
N ARG A 40 -4.47 25.75 12.09
CA ARG A 40 -4.31 25.10 10.78
C ARG A 40 -2.95 25.38 10.14
N SER A 41 -2.45 26.61 10.26
CA SER A 41 -1.09 26.93 9.80
C SER A 41 -0.05 26.07 10.51
N GLY A 42 -0.14 25.95 11.85
CA GLY A 42 0.76 25.12 12.64
C GLY A 42 0.68 23.62 12.29
N GLN A 43 -0.54 23.09 12.10
CA GLN A 43 -0.74 21.70 11.66
C GLN A 43 -0.27 21.49 10.20
N GLY A 44 -0.44 22.47 9.32
CA GLY A 44 0.07 22.44 7.95
C GLY A 44 1.60 22.39 7.88
N ASP A 45 2.27 23.17 8.74
CA ASP A 45 3.72 23.11 8.88
C ASP A 45 4.18 21.75 9.42
N ALA A 46 3.45 21.18 10.40
CA ALA A 46 3.73 19.85 10.94
C ALA A 46 3.57 18.76 9.88
N ALA A 47 2.48 18.79 9.12
CA ALA A 47 2.22 17.82 8.06
C ALA A 47 3.24 17.92 6.92
N THR A 48 3.69 19.13 6.58
CA THR A 48 4.77 19.36 5.61
C THR A 48 6.07 18.72 6.06
N ARG A 49 6.46 18.91 7.33
CA ARG A 49 7.66 18.26 7.89
C ARG A 49 7.53 16.74 7.89
N LEU A 50 6.37 16.21 8.28
CA LEU A 50 6.12 14.77 8.29
C LEU A 50 6.21 14.17 6.88
N ALA A 51 5.64 14.84 5.88
CA ALA A 51 5.71 14.40 4.50
C ALA A 51 7.14 14.42 3.96
N GLN A 52 7.91 15.49 4.22
CA GLN A 52 9.32 15.57 3.84
C GLN A 52 10.15 14.46 4.50
N GLN A 53 9.92 14.20 5.79
CA GLN A 53 10.59 13.12 6.51
C GLN A 53 10.25 11.76 5.90
N GLU A 54 8.98 11.52 5.56
CA GLU A 54 8.55 10.28 4.92
C GLU A 54 9.13 10.14 3.51
N THR A 55 9.20 11.22 2.74
CA THR A 55 9.84 11.26 1.42
C THR A 55 11.33 10.87 1.52
N GLU A 56 12.08 11.46 2.45
CA GLU A 56 13.49 11.12 2.64
C GLU A 56 13.67 9.68 3.17
N ARG A 57 12.79 9.23 4.08
CA ARG A 57 12.77 7.84 4.56
C ARG A 57 12.59 6.85 3.40
N LEU A 58 11.64 7.12 2.50
CA LEU A 58 11.40 6.26 1.34
C LEU A 58 12.55 6.33 0.33
N ARG A 59 13.17 7.49 0.16
CA ARG A 59 14.35 7.65 -0.71
C ARG A 59 15.55 6.84 -0.21
N THR A 60 15.83 6.87 1.09
CA THR A 60 16.91 6.05 1.68
C THR A 60 16.64 4.55 1.61
N ARG A 61 15.37 4.14 1.48
CA ARG A 61 14.95 2.74 1.34
C ARG A 61 14.51 2.41 -0.09
N ALA A 62 15.07 3.08 -1.10
CA ALA A 62 14.68 2.93 -2.51
C ALA A 62 14.71 1.47 -2.99
N GLU A 63 15.69 0.68 -2.52
CA GLU A 63 15.84 -0.74 -2.89
C GLU A 63 14.72 -1.64 -2.35
N ASN A 64 14.05 -1.23 -1.28
CA ASN A 64 12.97 -1.97 -0.63
C ASN A 64 11.59 -1.51 -1.09
N LEU A 65 11.50 -0.48 -1.94
CA LEU A 65 10.21 0.05 -2.37
C LEU A 65 9.35 -1.04 -3.02
N PRO A 66 8.03 -1.01 -2.80
CA PRO A 66 7.13 -1.97 -3.41
C PRO A 66 7.14 -1.86 -4.93
N ARG A 67 6.86 -2.98 -5.60
CA ARG A 67 6.61 -3.02 -7.05
C ARG A 67 5.59 -1.94 -7.43
N LEU A 68 4.45 -1.90 -6.75
CA LEU A 68 3.43 -0.87 -6.95
C LEU A 68 2.61 -0.63 -5.68
N ILE A 69 1.94 0.53 -5.64
CA ILE A 69 0.87 0.83 -4.67
C ILE A 69 -0.43 0.93 -5.46
N ALA A 70 -1.31 -0.04 -5.28
CA ALA A 70 -2.50 -0.21 -6.09
C ALA A 70 -3.74 0.47 -5.47
N PRO A 71 -4.61 1.03 -6.32
CA PRO A 71 -5.97 1.37 -5.95
C PRO A 71 -6.78 0.13 -5.59
N VAL A 72 -7.72 0.27 -4.65
CA VAL A 72 -8.56 -0.82 -4.16
C VAL A 72 -10.01 -0.37 -4.07
N SER A 73 -10.91 -1.32 -4.29
CA SER A 73 -12.34 -1.20 -4.01
C SER A 73 -12.84 -2.45 -3.29
N TYR A 74 -13.98 -2.32 -2.63
CA TYR A 74 -14.67 -3.42 -1.98
C TYR A 74 -15.73 -4.01 -2.92
N ASP A 75 -15.64 -5.31 -3.19
CA ASP A 75 -16.69 -6.09 -3.84
C ASP A 75 -17.53 -6.81 -2.77
N PHE A 76 -18.84 -6.86 -2.97
CA PHE A 76 -19.80 -7.45 -2.03
C PHE A 76 -20.64 -8.58 -2.68
N ARG A 77 -20.30 -9.01 -3.91
CA ARG A 77 -21.10 -10.00 -4.65
C ARG A 77 -21.19 -11.37 -3.98
N THR A 78 -20.17 -11.74 -3.22
CA THR A 78 -20.12 -13.00 -2.45
C THR A 78 -20.89 -12.91 -1.14
N GLY A 79 -21.46 -11.75 -0.80
CA GLY A 79 -22.06 -11.46 0.50
C GLY A 79 -21.05 -10.98 1.55
N GLU A 80 -19.76 -11.20 1.33
CA GLU A 80 -18.66 -10.71 2.16
C GLU A 80 -17.93 -9.54 1.48
N ALA A 81 -17.27 -8.70 2.28
CA ALA A 81 -16.49 -7.58 1.78
C ALA A 81 -15.11 -8.06 1.28
N GLU A 82 -14.93 -8.21 -0.03
CA GLU A 82 -13.68 -8.60 -0.65
C GLU A 82 -12.92 -7.38 -1.19
N LEU A 83 -11.63 -7.26 -0.88
CA LEU A 83 -10.78 -6.19 -1.41
C LEU A 83 -10.23 -6.59 -2.78
N VAL A 84 -10.56 -5.81 -3.80
CA VAL A 84 -10.09 -6.00 -5.18
C VAL A 84 -9.32 -4.79 -5.67
N VAL A 85 -8.36 -4.98 -6.57
CA VAL A 85 -7.64 -3.88 -7.21
C VAL A 85 -8.52 -3.26 -8.30
N ASP A 86 -8.67 -1.93 -8.27
CA ASP A 86 -9.52 -1.18 -9.20
C ASP A 86 -8.71 -0.14 -9.98
N PRO A 87 -8.25 -0.46 -11.21
CA PRO A 87 -7.43 0.43 -12.03
C PRO A 87 -8.18 1.68 -12.53
N THR A 88 -9.50 1.75 -12.35
CA THR A 88 -10.33 2.85 -12.86
C THR A 88 -10.36 4.06 -11.94
N ILE A 89 -9.86 3.92 -10.71
CA ILE A 89 -9.84 4.97 -9.69
C ILE A 89 -8.78 6.01 -10.04
N TYR A 90 -9.16 7.28 -10.12
CA TYR A 90 -8.18 8.36 -10.26
C TYR A 90 -7.35 8.51 -8.99
N PRO A 91 -6.03 8.76 -9.09
CA PRO A 91 -5.18 9.08 -7.94
C PRO A 91 -5.73 10.21 -7.08
N ASP A 92 -6.46 11.13 -7.71
CA ASP A 92 -7.01 12.33 -7.12
C ASP A 92 -8.46 12.20 -6.66
N ASP A 93 -9.08 11.04 -6.89
CA ASP A 93 -10.44 10.74 -6.40
C ASP A 93 -10.40 10.38 -4.91
N LEU A 94 -10.61 11.40 -4.09
CA LEU A 94 -10.76 11.28 -2.64
C LEU A 94 -12.22 10.99 -2.23
N GLY A 95 -13.09 10.65 -3.16
CA GLY A 95 -14.50 10.34 -2.89
C GLY A 95 -14.69 9.05 -2.09
N VAL A 96 -15.95 8.80 -1.72
CA VAL A 96 -16.38 7.51 -1.16
C VAL A 96 -16.71 6.58 -2.32
N GLN A 97 -16.35 5.30 -2.21
CA GLN A 97 -16.76 4.29 -3.17
C GLN A 97 -18.30 4.28 -3.30
N PRO A 98 -18.85 4.24 -4.53
CA PRO A 98 -20.29 4.15 -4.73
C PRO A 98 -20.83 2.77 -4.31
N ASN A 99 -22.12 2.70 -3.98
CA ASN A 99 -22.86 1.46 -3.71
C ASN A 99 -22.34 0.62 -2.53
N LEU A 100 -21.77 1.25 -1.51
CA LEU A 100 -21.42 0.57 -0.26
C LEU A 100 -22.70 0.18 0.51
N PRO A 101 -22.76 -1.02 1.12
CA PRO A 101 -23.83 -1.37 2.04
C PRO A 101 -23.96 -0.33 3.17
N GLU A 102 -25.18 -0.09 3.64
CA GLU A 102 -25.47 0.98 4.62
C GLU A 102 -24.67 0.84 5.92
N ASN A 103 -24.43 -0.40 6.36
CA ASN A 103 -23.67 -0.73 7.56
C ASN A 103 -22.15 -0.83 7.35
N PHE A 104 -21.68 -0.70 6.10
CA PHE A 104 -20.25 -0.78 5.82
C PHE A 104 -19.53 0.51 6.24
N PRO A 105 -18.42 0.44 7.00
CA PRO A 105 -17.71 1.64 7.41
C PRO A 105 -17.08 2.35 6.20
N ARG A 106 -17.71 3.45 5.77
CA ARG A 106 -17.33 4.24 4.58
C ARG A 106 -15.91 4.76 4.65
N GLU A 107 -15.38 4.91 5.85
CA GLU A 107 -14.05 5.41 6.15
C GLU A 107 -12.93 4.52 5.56
N TYR A 108 -13.16 3.22 5.36
CA TYR A 108 -12.19 2.31 4.74
C TYR A 108 -12.24 2.31 3.21
N ALA A 109 -13.33 2.78 2.62
CA ALA A 109 -13.58 2.78 1.18
C ALA A 109 -13.65 4.21 0.61
N SER A 110 -12.95 5.16 1.24
CA SER A 110 -13.00 6.57 0.86
C SER A 110 -11.64 7.26 0.95
N GLY A 111 -11.51 8.38 0.24
CA GLY A 111 -10.34 9.23 0.34
C GLY A 111 -9.06 8.52 -0.08
N VAL A 112 -8.00 8.78 0.67
CA VAL A 112 -6.69 8.17 0.46
C VAL A 112 -6.67 6.65 0.69
N ASN A 113 -7.64 6.09 1.43
CA ASN A 113 -7.72 4.65 1.67
C ASN A 113 -8.12 3.85 0.43
N ARG A 114 -8.50 4.53 -0.65
CA ARG A 114 -8.67 3.91 -1.96
C ARG A 114 -7.34 3.51 -2.61
N PHE A 115 -6.17 3.95 -2.10
CA PHE A 115 -4.84 3.55 -2.58
C PHE A 115 -3.99 2.97 -1.44
N ARG A 116 -4.25 1.71 -1.05
CA ARG A 116 -3.62 1.13 0.15
C ARG A 116 -3.11 -0.29 -0.01
N ARG A 117 -3.20 -0.89 -1.21
CA ARG A 117 -2.59 -2.19 -1.48
C ARG A 117 -1.13 -2.00 -1.84
N ILE A 118 -0.25 -2.48 -0.98
CA ILE A 118 1.19 -2.56 -1.21
C ILE A 118 1.47 -3.90 -1.87
N VAL A 119 2.14 -3.91 -3.02
CA VAL A 119 2.44 -5.14 -3.75
C VAL A 119 3.94 -5.30 -3.93
N GLY A 120 4.47 -6.41 -3.46
CA GLY A 120 5.86 -6.83 -3.68
C GLY A 120 6.89 -5.87 -3.10
N GLU A 121 6.75 -5.49 -1.84
CA GLU A 121 7.81 -4.81 -1.08
C GLU A 121 8.99 -5.76 -0.87
N ARG A 122 10.17 -5.35 -1.31
CA ARG A 122 11.33 -6.24 -1.37
C ARG A 122 12.02 -6.34 -0.02
N ILE A 123 12.25 -7.58 0.42
CA ILE A 123 12.95 -7.90 1.66
C ILE A 123 14.37 -8.35 1.33
N ALA A 124 15.35 -7.66 1.89
CA ALA A 124 16.73 -8.12 1.90
C ALA A 124 16.89 -9.19 2.98
N LEU A 125 17.05 -10.45 2.56
CA LEU A 125 17.28 -11.57 3.48
C LEU A 125 18.70 -11.48 4.03
N GLY A 126 18.84 -10.91 5.22
CA GLY A 126 20.09 -10.77 5.95
C GLY A 126 20.42 -11.99 6.80
N LEU A 127 21.35 -11.79 7.75
CA LEU A 127 21.65 -12.79 8.76
C LEU A 127 20.49 -12.90 9.77
N PRO A 128 20.17 -14.12 10.23
CA PRO A 128 19.19 -14.29 11.29
C PRO A 128 19.73 -13.72 12.60
N GLY A 129 18.81 -13.26 13.45
CA GLY A 129 19.13 -12.81 14.78
C GLY A 129 18.04 -13.18 15.79
N PRO A 130 18.36 -13.20 17.09
CA PRO A 130 17.35 -13.33 18.11
C PRO A 130 16.50 -12.07 18.14
N THR A 131 15.18 -12.23 18.08
CA THR A 131 14.22 -11.16 18.34
C THR A 131 13.26 -11.59 19.44
N LEU A 132 12.86 -10.64 20.27
CA LEU A 132 11.71 -10.86 21.13
C LEU A 132 10.47 -10.81 20.24
N GLY A 133 9.78 -11.93 20.13
CA GLY A 133 8.49 -12.03 19.45
C GLY A 133 7.36 -11.47 20.31
N SER A 134 6.14 -11.51 19.78
CA SER A 134 4.96 -11.37 20.64
C SER A 134 5.05 -12.40 21.76
N GLN A 135 4.78 -11.99 23.01
CA GLN A 135 4.81 -12.84 24.22
C GLN A 135 6.19 -13.07 24.90
N ASP A 136 7.21 -12.24 24.65
CA ASP A 136 8.58 -12.41 25.21
C ASP A 136 9.29 -13.71 24.79
N GLU A 137 8.75 -14.43 23.80
CA GLU A 137 9.41 -15.61 23.24
C GLU A 137 10.58 -15.17 22.35
N LEU A 138 11.76 -15.68 22.64
CA LEU A 138 12.92 -15.54 21.77
C LEU A 138 12.66 -16.29 20.46
N THR A 139 12.25 -15.55 19.43
CA THR A 139 12.14 -16.07 18.07
C THR A 139 13.45 -15.77 17.34
N GLU A 140 14.13 -16.79 16.85
CA GLU A 140 15.26 -16.62 15.94
C GLU A 140 14.76 -16.53 14.51
N GLY A 141 15.25 -15.55 13.75
CA GLY A 141 14.93 -15.41 12.33
C GLY A 141 15.40 -14.11 11.73
N ILE A 142 15.05 -13.91 10.47
CA ILE A 142 15.37 -12.69 9.74
C ILE A 142 14.21 -11.72 9.95
N VAL A 143 14.43 -10.71 10.78
CA VAL A 143 13.42 -9.71 11.13
C VAL A 143 13.28 -8.68 10.01
N TYR A 144 12.05 -8.39 9.63
CA TYR A 144 11.73 -7.32 8.69
C TYR A 144 10.54 -6.49 9.17
N THR A 145 10.65 -5.16 9.08
CA THR A 145 9.55 -4.24 9.35
C THR A 145 9.13 -3.60 8.05
N THR A 146 7.86 -3.76 7.69
CA THR A 146 7.30 -3.20 6.46
C THR A 146 7.44 -1.68 6.39
N LEU A 147 7.54 -1.14 5.18
CA LEU A 147 7.65 0.30 4.97
C LEU A 147 6.42 1.03 5.48
N PHE A 148 5.23 0.46 5.29
CA PHE A 148 3.96 1.03 5.69
C PHE A 148 3.31 0.15 6.75
N SER A 149 2.83 0.81 7.80
CA SER A 149 2.18 0.20 8.95
C SER A 149 1.28 1.26 9.59
N PRO A 150 0.20 0.87 10.28
CA PRO A 150 -0.25 -0.50 10.58
C PRO A 150 -0.71 -1.30 9.35
N ILE A 151 -0.50 -2.61 9.39
CA ILE A 151 -1.01 -3.55 8.39
C ILE A 151 -2.48 -3.85 8.73
N ALA A 152 -3.34 -3.84 7.71
CA ALA A 152 -4.74 -4.21 7.86
C ALA A 152 -4.85 -5.66 8.36
N GLN A 153 -5.63 -5.86 9.40
CA GLN A 153 -5.85 -7.18 9.99
C GLN A 153 -7.09 -7.84 9.39
N LYS A 154 -7.09 -9.17 9.39
CA LYS A 154 -8.22 -9.99 8.95
C LYS A 154 -9.44 -9.80 9.87
N PRO A 155 -10.67 -9.87 9.33
CA PRO A 155 -11.88 -10.00 10.15
C PRO A 155 -11.89 -11.32 10.98
N HIS A 156 -12.17 -11.26 12.27
CA HIS A 156 -12.41 -12.41 13.15
C HIS A 156 -13.55 -13.29 12.60
N GLY A 157 -13.38 -14.62 12.67
CA GLY A 157 -14.40 -15.60 12.25
C GLY A 157 -14.31 -16.11 10.81
N ALA A 158 -13.38 -15.62 9.99
CA ALA A 158 -13.06 -16.32 8.74
C ALA A 158 -12.16 -17.53 9.07
N ASP A 159 -12.67 -18.75 9.03
CA ASP A 159 -11.86 -19.96 9.23
C ASP A 159 -10.94 -20.24 8.02
N GLY A 160 -9.76 -20.80 8.28
CA GLY A 160 -8.88 -21.44 7.30
C GLY A 160 -8.09 -20.52 6.35
N GLY A 161 -6.77 -20.42 6.50
CA GLY A 161 -5.81 -20.05 5.43
C GLY A 161 -5.83 -18.63 4.83
N ARG A 162 -6.83 -17.79 5.14
CA ARG A 162 -7.08 -16.52 4.43
C ARG A 162 -6.35 -15.26 4.95
N TYR A 163 -5.33 -15.38 5.82
CA TYR A 163 -4.46 -14.22 6.14
C TYR A 163 -3.64 -13.79 4.91
N ALA A 164 -3.34 -14.75 4.03
CA ALA A 164 -2.68 -14.59 2.74
C ALA A 164 -3.27 -13.48 1.84
N TYR A 165 -4.56 -13.19 1.93
CA TYR A 165 -5.14 -12.07 1.18
C TYR A 165 -4.70 -10.71 1.75
N TYR A 166 -4.60 -10.58 3.07
CA TYR A 166 -4.25 -9.35 3.77
C TYR A 166 -2.75 -9.09 3.84
N LEU A 167 -1.97 -10.16 4.03
CA LEU A 167 -0.51 -10.17 3.98
C LEU A 167 -0.06 -11.48 3.36
N SER A 168 0.75 -11.42 2.30
CA SER A 168 1.44 -12.59 1.76
C SER A 168 2.91 -12.31 1.55
N VAL A 169 3.73 -13.35 1.69
CA VAL A 169 5.17 -13.32 1.41
C VAL A 169 5.46 -14.30 0.29
N THR A 170 6.14 -13.84 -0.76
CA THR A 170 6.45 -14.63 -1.96
C THR A 170 7.93 -14.59 -2.30
N SER A 171 8.38 -15.57 -3.07
CA SER A 171 9.69 -15.55 -3.73
C SER A 171 9.72 -14.54 -4.87
N GLY A 172 10.88 -14.38 -5.51
CA GLY A 172 10.92 -13.73 -6.82
C GLY A 172 10.02 -14.43 -7.85
N PRO A 173 9.52 -13.71 -8.87
CA PRO A 173 8.65 -14.28 -9.89
C PRO A 173 9.37 -15.39 -10.66
N MET A 174 8.61 -16.43 -10.97
CA MET A 174 9.00 -17.57 -11.79
C MET A 174 8.95 -17.19 -13.28
N ARG A 175 9.60 -18.01 -14.11
CA ARG A 175 9.60 -17.84 -15.55
C ARG A 175 8.33 -18.43 -16.16
N ARG A 176 7.55 -17.57 -16.81
CA ARG A 176 6.39 -17.95 -17.62
C ARG A 176 6.78 -18.77 -18.85
N ILE A 177 5.96 -19.77 -19.16
CA ILE A 177 5.93 -20.49 -20.43
C ILE A 177 4.46 -20.53 -20.87
N VAL A 178 4.15 -19.94 -22.02
CA VAL A 178 2.79 -20.07 -22.59
C VAL A 178 2.68 -21.44 -23.24
N LEU A 179 1.67 -22.20 -22.83
CA LEU A 179 1.40 -23.56 -23.28
C LEU A 179 -0.10 -23.71 -23.53
N ASP A 180 -0.44 -24.71 -24.32
CA ASP A 180 -1.82 -25.14 -24.53
C ASP A 180 -2.12 -26.36 -23.65
N SER A 181 -3.09 -26.25 -22.75
CA SER A 181 -3.39 -27.28 -21.76
C SER A 181 -3.95 -28.57 -22.37
N ASP A 182 -4.56 -28.49 -23.55
CA ASP A 182 -5.25 -29.62 -24.17
C ASP A 182 -4.30 -30.60 -24.85
N PHE A 183 -3.13 -30.14 -25.31
CA PHE A 183 -2.19 -30.98 -26.07
C PHE A 183 -0.71 -30.73 -25.77
N GLN A 184 -0.34 -29.71 -24.99
CA GLN A 184 1.04 -29.45 -24.62
C GLN A 184 1.31 -29.77 -23.16
N PHE A 185 1.93 -30.92 -22.92
CA PHE A 185 2.54 -31.24 -21.64
C PHE A 185 4.06 -31.06 -21.72
N ARG A 186 4.59 -30.16 -20.91
CA ARG A 186 6.04 -29.93 -20.81
C ARG A 186 6.52 -30.23 -19.40
N GLU A 187 7.63 -30.95 -19.31
CA GLU A 187 8.37 -31.08 -18.06
C GLU A 187 9.00 -29.72 -17.71
N ILE A 188 8.26 -28.90 -16.95
CA ILE A 188 8.71 -27.59 -16.49
C ILE A 188 9.67 -27.71 -15.31
N ARG A 189 10.63 -26.78 -15.21
CA ARG A 189 11.56 -26.71 -14.08
C ARG A 189 10.88 -26.06 -12.88
N LEU A 190 11.44 -26.25 -11.69
CA LEU A 190 10.93 -25.68 -10.43
C LEU A 190 10.88 -24.13 -10.37
N PHE A 191 11.52 -23.43 -11.30
CA PHE A 191 11.49 -21.97 -11.42
C PHE A 191 10.69 -21.51 -12.65
N GLU A 192 10.01 -22.44 -13.32
CA GLU A 192 9.15 -22.20 -14.48
C GLU A 192 7.72 -22.56 -14.12
N TYR A 193 6.76 -21.89 -14.76
CA TYR A 193 5.36 -22.27 -14.71
C TYR A 193 4.77 -22.18 -16.12
N GLY A 194 3.78 -23.04 -16.39
CA GLY A 194 3.01 -22.96 -17.63
C GLY A 194 1.74 -22.14 -17.42
N ILE A 195 1.29 -21.42 -18.44
CA ILE A 195 0.00 -20.74 -18.42
C ILE A 195 -0.71 -21.00 -19.75
N ASP A 196 -2.00 -21.34 -19.65
CA ASP A 196 -2.93 -21.36 -20.76
C ASP A 196 -3.96 -20.25 -20.53
N TYR A 197 -3.94 -19.25 -21.42
CA TYR A 197 -4.85 -18.10 -21.34
C TYR A 197 -6.26 -18.41 -21.82
N GLU A 198 -6.43 -19.40 -22.69
CA GLU A 198 -7.72 -19.77 -23.28
C GLU A 198 -8.53 -20.62 -22.30
N THR A 199 -7.90 -21.63 -21.69
CA THR A 199 -8.57 -22.51 -20.72
C THR A 199 -8.49 -22.01 -19.28
N ALA A 200 -7.76 -20.90 -19.07
CA ALA A 200 -7.50 -20.29 -17.76
C ALA A 200 -6.89 -21.26 -16.75
N GLN A 201 -5.85 -21.98 -17.18
CA GLN A 201 -5.15 -22.95 -16.34
C GLN A 201 -3.69 -22.58 -16.16
N VAL A 202 -3.12 -22.98 -15.02
CA VAL A 202 -1.71 -22.83 -14.70
C VAL A 202 -1.07 -24.20 -14.47
N LEU A 203 0.06 -24.45 -15.14
CA LEU A 203 0.86 -25.66 -14.96
C LEU A 203 1.90 -25.41 -13.88
N LEU A 204 1.78 -26.13 -12.76
CA LEU A 204 2.67 -26.00 -11.61
C LEU A 204 3.29 -27.36 -11.25
N ARG A 205 4.46 -27.32 -10.60
CA ARG A 205 5.22 -28.52 -10.26
C ARG A 205 5.24 -28.77 -8.75
N PRO A 206 4.83 -29.95 -8.25
CA PRO A 206 5.00 -30.30 -6.84
C PRO A 206 6.46 -30.57 -6.51
N LEU A 207 6.79 -30.61 -5.22
CA LEU A 207 8.07 -31.15 -4.74
C LEU A 207 7.94 -32.66 -4.49
N ARG A 208 9.08 -33.35 -4.39
CA ARG A 208 9.10 -34.80 -4.19
C ARG A 208 8.70 -35.22 -2.78
N THR A 209 9.15 -34.48 -1.78
CA THR A 209 9.14 -34.90 -0.37
C THR A 209 8.34 -34.02 0.56
N ARG A 210 7.93 -32.82 0.12
CA ARG A 210 7.17 -31.87 0.96
C ARG A 210 6.13 -31.09 0.16
N PRO A 211 5.12 -30.50 0.81
CA PRO A 211 4.22 -29.57 0.16
C PRO A 211 4.95 -28.33 -0.36
N ILE A 212 4.36 -27.67 -1.35
CA ILE A 212 4.82 -26.37 -1.87
C ILE A 212 3.60 -25.51 -2.20
N ARG A 213 3.66 -24.23 -1.82
CA ARG A 213 2.61 -23.26 -2.14
C ARG A 213 3.08 -22.31 -3.23
N TYR A 214 2.19 -22.00 -4.16
CA TYR A 214 2.39 -21.02 -5.22
C TYR A 214 1.35 -19.92 -5.09
N GLN A 215 1.76 -18.66 -5.28
CA GLN A 215 0.85 -17.55 -5.49
C GLN A 215 0.87 -17.20 -6.98
N VAL A 216 -0.31 -17.13 -7.59
CA VAL A 216 -0.51 -16.74 -8.99
C VAL A 216 -1.38 -15.51 -9.03
N GLU A 217 -0.83 -14.39 -9.48
CA GLU A 217 -1.57 -13.16 -9.76
C GLU A 217 -1.84 -13.08 -11.26
N PHE A 218 -3.06 -12.78 -11.68
CA PHE A 218 -3.42 -12.66 -13.10
C PHE A 218 -4.63 -11.73 -13.27
N SER A 219 -4.80 -11.17 -14.47
CA SER A 219 -5.99 -10.37 -14.78
C SER A 219 -6.96 -11.16 -15.65
N VAL A 220 -8.23 -11.17 -15.29
CA VAL A 220 -9.31 -11.81 -16.05
C VAL A 220 -10.20 -10.76 -16.71
N LEU A 221 -10.69 -11.05 -17.92
CA LEU A 221 -11.69 -10.25 -18.62
C LEU A 221 -13.08 -10.88 -18.47
N LEU A 222 -14.03 -10.07 -18.00
CA LEU A 222 -15.43 -10.46 -17.79
C LEU A 222 -16.38 -9.44 -18.46
N VAL A 223 -17.55 -9.88 -18.89
CA VAL A 223 -18.65 -9.01 -19.32
C VAL A 223 -19.73 -9.00 -18.25
N GLU A 224 -19.94 -7.85 -17.64
CA GLU A 224 -20.91 -7.64 -16.58
C GLU A 224 -21.79 -6.44 -16.90
N ASN A 225 -23.12 -6.61 -16.85
CA ASN A 225 -24.08 -5.53 -17.15
C ASN A 225 -23.81 -4.85 -18.52
N ASN A 226 -23.51 -5.66 -19.55
CA ASN A 226 -23.07 -5.21 -20.88
C ASN A 226 -21.81 -4.31 -20.89
N ARG A 227 -21.02 -4.33 -19.81
CA ARG A 227 -19.73 -3.66 -19.73
C ARG A 227 -18.63 -4.69 -19.55
N LEU A 228 -17.58 -4.53 -20.32
CA LEU A 228 -16.40 -5.35 -20.19
C LEU A 228 -15.53 -4.79 -19.06
N ILE A 229 -15.17 -5.65 -18.13
CA ILE A 229 -14.36 -5.33 -16.96
C ILE A 229 -13.10 -6.20 -16.95
N SER A 230 -12.01 -5.63 -16.44
CA SER A 230 -10.80 -6.38 -16.09
C SER A 230 -10.71 -6.47 -14.57
N ARG A 231 -10.41 -7.65 -14.04
CA ARG A 231 -10.22 -7.87 -12.61
C ARG A 231 -8.87 -8.54 -12.38
N LEU A 232 -8.04 -7.94 -11.53
CA LEU A 232 -6.84 -8.58 -11.01
C LEU A 232 -7.23 -9.55 -9.91
N VAL A 233 -6.76 -10.79 -10.02
CA VAL A 233 -7.07 -11.90 -9.13
C VAL A 233 -5.77 -12.49 -8.61
N THR A 234 -5.78 -12.92 -7.34
CA THR A 234 -4.68 -13.67 -6.73
C THR A 234 -5.21 -15.03 -6.30
N ASN A 235 -4.56 -16.10 -6.75
CA ASN A 235 -4.83 -17.46 -6.30
C ASN A 235 -3.63 -18.00 -5.54
N GLU A 236 -3.91 -18.69 -4.43
CA GLU A 236 -2.92 -19.51 -3.76
C GLU A 236 -3.21 -20.99 -4.02
N ILE A 237 -2.22 -21.70 -4.55
CA ILE A 237 -2.33 -23.09 -4.93
C ILE A 237 -1.28 -23.88 -4.13
N GLU A 238 -1.76 -24.74 -3.23
CA GLU A 238 -0.90 -25.65 -2.47
C GLU A 238 -0.85 -27.03 -3.14
N LEU A 239 0.35 -27.51 -3.42
CA LEU A 239 0.60 -28.81 -4.01
C LEU A 239 1.17 -29.76 -2.97
N GLN A 240 0.50 -30.90 -2.78
CA GLN A 240 1.03 -32.00 -1.99
C GLN A 240 2.23 -32.66 -2.67
N PRO A 241 3.17 -33.24 -1.91
CA PRO A 241 4.31 -33.92 -2.47
C PRO A 241 3.91 -35.06 -3.41
N ALA A 242 4.70 -35.28 -4.46
CA ALA A 242 4.47 -36.33 -5.44
C ALA A 242 5.77 -36.99 -5.90
N ASP A 243 5.76 -38.32 -6.08
CA ASP A 243 6.89 -39.08 -6.62
C ASP A 243 6.43 -39.97 -7.80
N PRO A 244 6.85 -39.68 -9.05
CA PRO A 244 7.70 -38.56 -9.46
C PRO A 244 6.97 -37.19 -9.32
N PRO A 245 7.71 -36.09 -9.08
CA PRO A 245 7.13 -34.75 -8.92
C PRO A 245 6.74 -34.15 -10.27
N VAL A 246 5.71 -34.71 -10.91
CA VAL A 246 5.27 -34.38 -12.27
C VAL A 246 4.41 -33.11 -12.26
N PRO A 247 4.64 -32.16 -13.18
CA PRO A 247 3.79 -30.97 -13.33
C PRO A 247 2.31 -31.32 -13.55
N ARG A 248 1.40 -30.46 -13.06
CA ARG A 248 -0.06 -30.63 -13.21
C ARG A 248 -0.73 -29.29 -13.50
N TRP A 249 -1.79 -29.35 -14.30
CA TRP A 249 -2.64 -28.19 -14.60
C TRP A 249 -3.62 -27.96 -13.46
N PHE A 250 -3.79 -26.69 -13.10
CA PHE A 250 -4.74 -26.22 -12.09
C PHE A 250 -5.60 -25.13 -12.68
N ASP A 251 -6.89 -25.16 -12.37
CA ASP A 251 -7.81 -24.10 -12.77
C ASP A 251 -7.48 -22.82 -12.00
N LEU A 252 -7.43 -21.69 -12.72
CA LEU A 252 -7.46 -20.38 -12.09
C LEU A 252 -8.90 -20.08 -11.65
N THR A 253 -9.07 -19.57 -10.43
CA THR A 253 -10.37 -19.37 -9.79
C THR A 253 -10.61 -17.92 -9.38
N LEU A 254 -11.87 -17.52 -9.27
CA LEU A 254 -12.31 -16.33 -8.54
C LEU A 254 -13.20 -16.82 -7.39
N GLY A 255 -12.72 -16.65 -6.15
CA GLY A 255 -13.23 -17.43 -5.02
C GLY A 255 -13.02 -18.93 -5.29
N ASP A 256 -14.07 -19.72 -5.09
CA ASP A 256 -14.04 -21.18 -5.30
C ASP A 256 -14.45 -21.61 -6.71
N THR A 257 -14.73 -20.66 -7.61
CA THR A 257 -15.22 -20.96 -8.97
C THR A 257 -14.12 -20.78 -10.00
N PRO A 258 -13.82 -21.78 -10.86
CA PRO A 258 -12.92 -21.61 -12.00
C PRO A 258 -13.34 -20.42 -12.86
N VAL A 259 -12.41 -19.52 -13.21
CA VAL A 259 -12.75 -18.27 -13.90
C VAL A 259 -13.40 -18.50 -15.26
N ARG A 260 -13.02 -19.60 -15.94
CA ARG A 260 -13.63 -20.03 -17.20
C ARG A 260 -15.13 -20.36 -17.10
N ASN A 261 -15.62 -20.65 -15.89
CA ASN A 261 -17.02 -20.96 -15.62
C ASN A 261 -17.81 -19.72 -15.20
N LEU A 262 -17.17 -18.56 -15.05
CA LEU A 262 -17.86 -17.34 -14.66
C LEU A 262 -18.72 -16.80 -15.82
N PRO A 263 -19.94 -16.31 -15.55
CA PRO A 263 -20.75 -15.64 -16.54
C PRO A 263 -19.99 -14.46 -17.18
N GLY A 264 -19.97 -14.40 -18.51
CA GLY A 264 -19.32 -13.33 -19.24
C GLY A 264 -17.79 -13.43 -19.31
N PHE A 265 -17.18 -14.54 -18.88
CA PHE A 265 -15.74 -14.77 -19.07
C PHE A 265 -15.33 -14.72 -20.54
N LEU A 266 -14.27 -13.95 -20.82
CA LEU A 266 -13.71 -13.78 -22.16
C LEU A 266 -12.28 -14.31 -22.30
N GLY A 267 -11.60 -14.60 -21.19
CA GLY A 267 -10.21 -15.02 -21.20
C GLY A 267 -9.39 -14.41 -20.06
N VAL A 268 -8.22 -15.00 -19.81
CA VAL A 268 -7.18 -14.37 -19.00
C VAL A 268 -6.39 -13.41 -19.88
N VAL A 269 -6.08 -12.21 -19.39
CA VAL A 269 -5.29 -11.22 -20.10
C VAL A 269 -3.90 -11.81 -20.39
N PRO A 270 -3.50 -11.91 -21.67
CA PRO A 270 -2.18 -12.37 -22.02
C PRO A 270 -1.11 -11.49 -21.37
N TYR A 271 -0.10 -12.16 -20.83
CA TYR A 271 1.05 -11.58 -20.16
C TYR A 271 0.80 -10.84 -18.82
N SER A 272 -0.44 -10.75 -18.35
CA SER A 272 -0.77 -10.14 -17.04
C SER A 272 -0.44 -11.02 -15.83
N ASP A 273 -0.15 -12.29 -16.07
CA ASP A 273 0.05 -13.28 -15.03
C ASP A 273 1.48 -13.23 -14.47
N THR A 274 1.60 -13.49 -13.18
CA THR A 274 2.86 -13.76 -12.49
C THR A 274 2.66 -14.87 -11.48
N ALA A 275 3.54 -15.87 -11.49
CA ALA A 275 3.57 -16.92 -10.46
C ALA A 275 4.85 -16.81 -9.63
N ALA A 276 4.73 -17.02 -8.32
CA ALA A 276 5.86 -17.10 -7.40
C ALA A 276 5.59 -18.20 -6.37
N ARG A 277 6.64 -18.67 -5.68
CA ARG A 277 6.45 -19.55 -4.52
C ARG A 277 5.96 -18.70 -3.36
N ALA A 278 4.89 -19.13 -2.71
CA ALA A 278 4.39 -18.50 -1.50
C ALA A 278 5.10 -19.09 -0.29
N PHE A 279 5.44 -18.23 0.67
CA PHE A 279 5.91 -18.65 1.97
C PHE A 279 4.70 -19.09 2.80
N ILE A 280 4.92 -20.07 3.67
CA ILE A 280 3.93 -20.58 4.61
C ILE A 280 3.99 -19.71 5.87
N GLU A 281 2.85 -19.15 6.24
CA GLU A 281 2.70 -18.48 7.53
C GLU A 281 2.62 -19.54 8.64
N LEU A 282 3.41 -19.34 9.69
CA LEU A 282 3.37 -20.15 10.91
C LEU A 282 2.78 -19.32 12.05
N GLU A 283 2.14 -20.00 13.00
CA GLU A 283 1.77 -19.36 14.26
C GLU A 283 3.01 -18.90 15.02
N PRO A 284 2.92 -17.85 15.88
CA PRO A 284 4.06 -17.30 16.57
C PRO A 284 4.88 -18.33 17.38
N ASP A 285 4.21 -19.29 18.01
CA ASP A 285 4.79 -20.35 18.85
C ASP A 285 5.22 -21.60 18.07
N GLN A 286 4.80 -21.74 16.81
CA GLN A 286 5.10 -22.90 15.99
C GLN A 286 6.59 -22.98 15.63
N ALA A 287 7.22 -24.15 15.78
CA ALA A 287 8.63 -24.32 15.42
C ALA A 287 8.88 -24.17 13.91
N TRP A 288 10.04 -23.61 13.55
CA TRP A 288 10.51 -23.57 12.16
C TRP A 288 10.79 -24.97 11.64
N ASP A 289 10.51 -25.21 10.36
CA ASP A 289 11.07 -26.36 9.63
C ASP A 289 12.49 -26.01 9.18
N PRO A 290 13.54 -26.73 9.65
CA PRO A 290 14.92 -26.43 9.28
C PRO A 290 15.20 -26.64 7.79
N ASP A 291 14.39 -27.42 7.08
CA ASP A 291 14.58 -27.76 5.67
C ASP A 291 13.71 -26.90 4.72
N ASP A 292 12.85 -26.04 5.27
CA ASP A 292 11.98 -25.16 4.48
C ASP A 292 12.27 -23.66 4.66
N PRO A 293 13.03 -23.03 3.74
CA PRO A 293 13.30 -21.59 3.81
C PRO A 293 12.07 -20.72 3.47
N TYR A 294 10.96 -21.31 3.00
CA TYR A 294 9.75 -20.60 2.60
C TYR A 294 8.74 -20.52 3.75
N GLN A 295 9.18 -20.10 4.93
CA GLN A 295 8.30 -19.93 6.10
C GLN A 295 8.48 -18.54 6.72
N TYR A 296 7.39 -17.99 7.25
CA TYR A 296 7.41 -16.70 7.96
C TYR A 296 6.40 -16.68 9.10
N LYS A 297 6.58 -15.74 10.02
CA LYS A 297 5.68 -15.44 11.14
C LYS A 297 5.35 -13.95 11.15
N VAL A 298 4.12 -13.61 11.50
CA VAL A 298 3.72 -12.22 11.76
C VAL A 298 3.87 -11.95 13.25
N LEU A 299 4.86 -11.14 13.64
CA LEU A 299 5.09 -10.83 15.05
C LEU A 299 4.16 -9.74 15.56
N ASN A 300 4.02 -8.67 14.79
CA ASN A 300 3.19 -7.55 15.21
C ASN A 300 2.66 -6.78 13.98
N PRO A 301 1.35 -6.84 13.69
CA PRO A 301 0.73 -6.14 12.56
C PRO A 301 0.66 -4.61 12.73
N LEU A 302 0.65 -4.08 13.96
CA LEU A 302 0.66 -2.62 14.23
C LEU A 302 1.98 -1.98 13.80
N THR A 303 3.10 -2.66 14.07
CA THR A 303 4.42 -2.23 13.61
C THR A 303 4.71 -2.67 12.18
N GLY A 304 4.01 -3.69 11.69
CA GLY A 304 4.30 -4.36 10.43
C GLY A 304 5.54 -5.25 10.49
N THR A 305 5.82 -5.82 11.66
CA THR A 305 7.01 -6.67 11.87
C THR A 305 6.69 -8.12 11.57
N ILE A 306 7.46 -8.70 10.66
CA ILE A 306 7.46 -10.11 10.30
C ILE A 306 8.84 -10.72 10.53
N VAL A 307 8.88 -12.04 10.69
CA VAL A 307 10.13 -12.80 10.79
C VAL A 307 10.11 -13.91 9.77
N ILE A 308 11.21 -14.06 9.02
CA ILE A 308 11.40 -15.11 8.04
C ILE A 308 12.31 -16.20 8.64
N ASN A 309 12.04 -17.46 8.27
CA ASN A 309 12.80 -18.62 8.74
C ASN A 309 14.32 -18.41 8.56
N PRO A 310 15.13 -18.66 9.60
CA PRO A 310 16.60 -18.61 9.52
C PRO A 310 17.19 -19.40 8.34
N ALA A 311 16.58 -20.52 7.95
CA ALA A 311 17.02 -21.36 6.82
C ALA A 311 17.01 -20.62 5.47
N ALA A 312 16.28 -19.50 5.36
CA ALA A 312 16.28 -18.63 4.19
C ALA A 312 17.60 -17.86 4.02
N SER A 313 18.34 -17.63 5.11
CA SER A 313 19.63 -16.94 5.07
C SER A 313 20.66 -17.76 4.30
N GLY A 314 21.22 -17.20 3.24
CA GLY A 314 22.20 -17.88 2.40
C GLY A 314 21.60 -19.00 1.54
N TYR A 315 20.28 -19.15 1.49
CA TYR A 315 19.63 -20.09 0.58
C TYR A 315 19.72 -19.59 -0.87
N TYR A 316 20.05 -20.48 -1.78
CA TYR A 316 20.10 -20.19 -3.22
C TYR A 316 19.01 -20.93 -3.96
N GLU A 317 18.20 -20.19 -4.71
CA GLU A 317 17.22 -20.76 -5.62
C GLU A 317 17.78 -20.89 -7.04
N ARG A 318 17.37 -21.96 -7.73
CA ARG A 318 17.64 -22.10 -9.16
C ARG A 318 16.79 -21.11 -9.93
N PHE A 319 17.41 -20.47 -10.91
CA PHE A 319 16.82 -19.52 -11.83
C PHE A 319 17.29 -19.82 -13.26
N TRP A 320 16.67 -19.21 -14.26
CA TRP A 320 16.97 -19.53 -15.66
C TRP A 320 18.41 -19.17 -16.09
N ARG A 321 19.09 -18.29 -15.35
CA ARG A 321 20.52 -17.94 -15.52
C ARG A 321 21.48 -18.55 -14.48
N GLY A 322 21.04 -19.55 -13.71
CA GLY A 322 21.91 -20.23 -12.73
C GLY A 322 21.31 -20.27 -11.34
N LEU A 323 22.08 -19.85 -10.32
CA LEU A 323 21.63 -19.75 -8.94
C LEU A 323 21.56 -18.28 -8.53
N ARG A 324 20.56 -17.91 -7.75
CA ARG A 324 20.48 -16.58 -7.11
C ARG A 324 20.10 -16.73 -5.63
N PRO A 325 20.55 -15.83 -4.74
CA PRO A 325 20.06 -15.80 -3.38
C PRO A 325 18.54 -15.69 -3.36
N LEU A 326 17.90 -16.37 -2.41
CA LEU A 326 16.46 -16.21 -2.18
C LEU A 326 16.15 -14.73 -1.90
N GLN A 327 15.05 -14.26 -2.48
CA GLN A 327 14.52 -12.94 -2.24
C GLN A 327 13.07 -13.10 -1.84
N ALA A 328 12.66 -12.40 -0.79
CA ALA A 328 11.28 -12.36 -0.36
C ALA A 328 10.62 -11.03 -0.75
N TYR A 329 9.34 -11.10 -1.09
CA TYR A 329 8.51 -9.98 -1.48
C TYR A 329 7.23 -10.03 -0.65
N VAL A 330 6.93 -8.97 0.09
CA VAL A 330 5.73 -8.89 0.93
C VAL A 330 4.68 -7.99 0.28
N SER A 331 3.46 -8.52 0.19
CA SER A 331 2.29 -7.80 -0.31
C SER A 331 1.27 -7.69 0.81
N TYR A 332 0.74 -6.50 1.06
CA TYR A 332 -0.16 -6.27 2.19
C TYR A 332 -1.07 -5.06 1.98
N PHE A 333 -2.09 -4.89 2.81
CA PHE A 333 -2.88 -3.66 2.84
C PHE A 333 -2.48 -2.79 4.03
N VAL A 334 -2.37 -1.49 3.81
CA VAL A 334 -2.30 -0.52 4.92
C VAL A 334 -3.67 -0.40 5.55
N HIS A 335 -3.76 -0.42 6.88
CA HIS A 335 -5.03 -0.35 7.61
C HIS A 335 -5.82 0.91 7.25
N ASP A 336 -5.23 2.08 7.51
CA ASP A 336 -5.81 3.40 7.27
C ASP A 336 -4.72 4.47 7.21
N TRP A 337 -4.61 5.20 6.09
CA TRP A 337 -3.62 6.27 5.91
C TRP A 337 -3.87 7.52 6.77
N ARG A 338 -5.03 7.63 7.41
CA ARG A 338 -5.32 8.70 8.38
C ARG A 338 -4.70 8.43 9.75
N VAL A 339 -4.29 7.19 10.01
CA VAL A 339 -3.54 6.87 11.23
C VAL A 339 -2.14 7.44 11.08
N ILE A 340 -1.87 8.50 11.84
CA ILE A 340 -0.55 9.11 11.93
C ILE A 340 0.31 8.23 12.82
N ARG A 341 1.54 8.01 12.38
CA ARG A 341 2.54 7.22 13.10
C ARG A 341 3.75 8.09 13.40
N GLU A 342 4.21 8.05 14.64
CA GLU A 342 5.42 8.76 15.06
C GLU A 342 6.27 7.89 16.00
N GLU A 343 7.57 7.86 15.76
CA GLU A 343 8.54 7.13 16.56
C GLU A 343 9.25 8.07 17.54
N PHE A 344 9.32 7.67 18.81
CA PHE A 344 9.98 8.43 19.86
C PHE A 344 10.88 7.56 20.72
N THR A 345 11.97 8.12 21.21
CA THR A 345 12.66 7.58 22.38
C THR A 345 12.10 8.27 23.61
N VAL A 346 11.55 7.52 24.55
CA VAL A 346 10.93 8.08 25.77
C VAL A 346 11.98 8.85 26.58
N PRO A 347 11.84 10.17 26.76
CA PRO A 347 12.81 10.99 27.46
C PRO A 347 12.78 10.74 28.98
N GLN A 348 13.79 11.22 29.70
CA GLN A 348 13.91 11.02 31.15
C GLN A 348 12.74 11.61 31.96
N ASN A 349 12.16 12.71 31.48
CA ASN A 349 10.96 13.31 32.06
C ASN A 349 9.65 12.61 31.62
N GLY A 350 9.71 11.70 30.65
CA GLY A 350 8.55 10.97 30.12
C GLY A 350 7.61 11.74 29.23
N ARG A 351 7.92 13.01 28.97
CA ARG A 351 7.05 13.91 28.23
C ARG A 351 7.38 13.89 26.76
N ILE A 352 6.41 13.49 25.96
CA ILE A 352 6.49 13.38 24.51
C ILE A 352 5.50 14.38 23.93
N ARG A 353 5.90 15.06 22.86
CA ARG A 353 5.04 15.98 22.11
C ARG A 353 4.93 15.48 20.69
N LEU A 354 3.70 15.19 20.28
CA LEU A 354 3.35 14.75 18.93
C LEU A 354 3.46 15.91 17.93
N ALA A 355 3.62 15.58 16.66
CA ALA A 355 3.64 16.57 15.58
C ALA A 355 2.31 17.32 15.47
N PHE A 356 1.20 16.61 15.68
CA PHE A 356 -0.14 17.18 15.65
C PHE A 356 -0.71 17.39 17.05
N ALA A 357 -1.51 18.44 17.17
CA ALA A 357 -2.41 18.71 18.28
C ALA A 357 -3.84 18.41 17.82
N ASP A 358 -4.82 18.42 18.73
CA ASP A 358 -6.24 18.15 18.43
C ASP A 358 -6.50 16.72 17.93
N LEU A 359 -6.03 15.78 18.73
CA LEU A 359 -6.20 14.35 18.49
C LEU A 359 -7.68 13.98 18.65
N LYS A 360 -8.18 13.09 17.79
CA LYS A 360 -9.54 12.54 17.93
C LYS A 360 -9.62 11.66 19.18
N GLN A 361 -10.70 11.82 19.94
CA GLN A 361 -11.07 11.01 21.09
C GLN A 361 -12.31 10.18 20.78
N PHE A 362 -12.37 8.97 21.34
CA PHE A 362 -13.56 8.14 21.19
C PHE A 362 -14.81 8.91 21.62
N GLY A 363 -15.86 8.86 20.78
CA GLY A 363 -17.11 9.59 21.00
C GLY A 363 -17.14 11.01 20.46
N ASP A 364 -16.03 11.54 19.94
CA ASP A 364 -16.03 12.85 19.28
C ASP A 364 -17.00 12.87 18.09
N VAL A 365 -17.72 13.98 17.94
CA VAL A 365 -18.62 14.19 16.81
C VAL A 365 -17.79 14.58 15.59
N LEU A 366 -17.93 13.81 14.52
CA LEU A 366 -17.31 14.03 13.22
C LEU A 366 -18.14 14.98 12.37
N ASP A 367 -17.56 15.45 11.26
CA ASP A 367 -18.20 16.41 10.35
C ASP A 367 -19.50 15.88 9.72
N ASP A 368 -19.65 14.56 9.62
CA ASP A 368 -20.84 13.88 9.11
C ASP A 368 -21.88 13.58 10.20
N GLN A 369 -21.73 14.18 11.39
CA GLN A 369 -22.56 13.96 12.59
C GLN A 369 -22.49 12.53 13.16
N THR A 370 -21.60 11.68 12.63
CA THR A 370 -21.30 10.40 13.25
C THR A 370 -20.32 10.58 14.39
N THR A 371 -20.19 9.58 15.25
CA THR A 371 -19.22 9.59 16.34
C THR A 371 -17.97 8.82 15.95
N TYR A 372 -16.80 9.35 16.29
CA TYR A 372 -15.53 8.64 16.16
C TYR A 372 -15.52 7.38 17.02
N LYS A 373 -15.24 6.24 16.40
CA LYS A 373 -15.29 4.92 17.03
C LYS A 373 -13.92 4.38 17.46
N GLY A 374 -12.87 5.20 17.39
CA GLY A 374 -11.49 4.76 17.59
C GLY A 374 -10.77 4.39 16.28
N LEU A 375 -9.54 3.92 16.40
CA LEU A 375 -8.63 3.56 15.32
C LEU A 375 -9.06 2.28 14.58
N GLY A 376 -9.97 1.50 15.18
CA GLY A 376 -10.55 0.33 14.55
C GLY A 376 -9.58 -0.84 14.36
N PHE A 377 -8.50 -0.91 15.14
CA PHE A 377 -7.65 -2.10 15.19
C PHE A 377 -8.45 -3.28 15.76
N GLY A 378 -8.46 -4.42 15.09
CA GLY A 378 -9.32 -5.54 15.47
C GLY A 378 -10.82 -5.29 15.27
N ARG A 379 -11.21 -4.28 14.47
CA ARG A 379 -12.60 -4.07 14.04
C ARG A 379 -12.88 -4.95 12.82
N ASP A 380 -13.74 -5.93 13.01
CA ASP A 380 -14.28 -6.72 11.92
C ASP A 380 -15.42 -5.97 11.23
N VAL A 381 -15.72 -6.38 9.99
CA VAL A 381 -17.02 -6.10 9.38
C VAL A 381 -18.08 -6.92 10.12
N GLY A 382 -18.44 -6.52 11.35
CA GLY A 382 -19.51 -7.16 12.13
C GLY A 382 -19.28 -7.30 13.63
N TYR A 383 -18.05 -7.19 14.14
CA TYR A 383 -17.74 -7.38 15.57
C TYR A 383 -16.91 -6.22 16.15
N GLN A 384 -17.29 -5.79 17.36
CA GLN A 384 -16.59 -4.78 18.14
C GLN A 384 -15.76 -5.48 19.22
N THR A 385 -14.44 -5.38 19.12
CA THR A 385 -13.51 -5.75 20.20
C THR A 385 -13.16 -4.50 21.01
N PRO A 386 -12.83 -4.59 22.31
CA PRO A 386 -12.46 -3.41 23.09
C PRO A 386 -11.23 -2.67 22.52
N GLU A 387 -10.31 -3.38 21.85
CA GLU A 387 -9.16 -2.82 21.11
C GLU A 387 -9.61 -1.89 19.98
N SER A 388 -10.72 -2.22 19.32
CA SER A 388 -11.24 -1.44 18.19
C SER A 388 -11.70 -0.04 18.58
N GLU A 389 -11.98 0.17 19.87
CA GLU A 389 -12.41 1.44 20.45
C GLU A 389 -11.24 2.33 20.89
N ALA A 390 -10.00 1.86 20.76
CA ALA A 390 -8.83 2.64 21.14
C ALA A 390 -8.67 3.87 20.24
N ASP A 391 -8.50 5.06 20.82
CA ASP A 391 -8.27 6.30 20.09
C ASP A 391 -6.76 6.64 19.96
N LEU A 392 -5.92 6.04 20.80
CA LEU A 392 -4.46 6.12 20.75
C LEU A 392 -3.84 4.77 21.10
N VAL A 393 -2.80 4.37 20.38
CA VAL A 393 -2.03 3.14 20.67
C VAL A 393 -0.54 3.46 20.79
N ILE A 394 0.09 2.94 21.84
CA ILE A 394 1.54 3.02 22.04
C ILE A 394 2.11 1.62 21.92
N VAL A 395 3.09 1.43 21.04
CA VAL A 395 3.79 0.16 20.86
C VAL A 395 5.25 0.31 21.27
N ASP A 396 5.77 -0.60 22.08
CA ASP A 396 7.20 -0.67 22.34
C ASP A 396 7.91 -1.37 21.19
N MET A 397 8.85 -0.69 20.56
CA MET A 397 9.52 -1.18 19.35
C MET A 397 10.49 -2.33 19.62
N LEU A 398 10.87 -2.56 20.89
CA LEU A 398 11.74 -3.67 21.26
C LEU A 398 10.97 -4.99 21.45
N THR A 399 9.84 -4.94 22.17
CA THR A 399 9.04 -6.14 22.51
C THR A 399 7.84 -6.35 21.59
N GLY A 400 7.48 -5.34 20.79
CA GLY A 400 6.24 -5.36 20.03
C GLY A 400 4.97 -5.36 20.91
N ARG A 401 5.06 -5.11 22.22
CA ARG A 401 3.89 -5.00 23.08
C ARG A 401 3.17 -3.68 22.88
N ALA A 402 1.84 -3.69 22.97
CA ALA A 402 1.02 -2.50 22.79
C ALA A 402 0.24 -2.11 24.05
N ALA A 403 0.05 -0.81 24.26
CA ALA A 403 -0.90 -0.22 25.19
C ALA A 403 -1.98 0.51 24.38
N TYR A 404 -3.23 0.18 24.64
CA TYR A 404 -4.39 0.77 23.99
C TYR A 404 -5.04 1.78 24.93
N PHE A 405 -5.38 2.96 24.43
CA PHE A 405 -6.01 4.03 25.19
C PHE A 405 -7.37 4.37 24.62
N LYS A 406 -8.33 4.66 25.51
CA LYS A 406 -9.64 5.21 25.19
C LYS A 406 -9.89 6.38 26.13
N GLN A 407 -10.09 7.57 25.58
CA GLN A 407 -10.36 8.80 26.34
C GLN A 407 -9.35 9.02 27.49
N GLY A 408 -8.07 8.85 27.19
CA GLY A 408 -6.96 9.02 28.14
C GLY A 408 -6.75 7.88 29.13
N THR A 409 -7.63 6.87 29.14
CA THR A 409 -7.51 5.71 30.03
C THR A 409 -6.94 4.52 29.28
N GLN A 410 -5.91 3.88 29.83
CA GLN A 410 -5.38 2.63 29.28
C GLN A 410 -6.42 1.52 29.46
N LEU A 411 -6.80 0.88 28.35
CA LEU A 411 -7.74 -0.23 28.33
C LEU A 411 -7.13 -1.45 29.03
N ASN A 412 -7.92 -2.07 29.90
CA ASN A 412 -7.56 -3.34 30.52
C ASN A 412 -8.15 -4.49 29.68
N LEU A 413 -7.35 -5.01 28.77
CA LEU A 413 -7.74 -6.04 27.81
C LEU A 413 -7.50 -7.47 28.36
N GLY A 414 -7.35 -7.60 29.69
CA GLY A 414 -7.05 -8.87 30.36
C GLY A 414 -5.55 -9.19 30.42
N THR A 415 -5.21 -10.35 31.00
CA THR A 415 -3.83 -10.86 31.06
C THR A 415 -3.49 -11.62 29.79
N GLY A 416 -3.06 -10.90 28.76
CA GLY A 416 -2.41 -11.46 27.58
C GLY A 416 -0.96 -11.00 27.48
N ALA A 417 -0.04 -11.89 27.09
CA ALA A 417 1.40 -11.62 27.03
C ALA A 417 1.82 -10.57 25.97
N ALA A 418 0.88 -10.03 25.19
CA ALA A 418 1.10 -9.02 24.15
C ALA A 418 0.81 -7.56 24.59
N LEU A 419 0.40 -7.33 25.84
CA LEU A 419 0.09 -5.99 26.35
C LEU A 419 1.26 -5.37 27.10
N LEU A 420 1.45 -4.07 26.94
CA LEU A 420 2.37 -3.30 27.78
C LEU A 420 1.85 -3.22 29.21
N PRO A 421 2.75 -3.11 30.22
CA PRO A 421 2.34 -2.81 31.58
C PRO A 421 1.59 -1.47 31.63
N ASN A 422 0.91 -1.21 32.74
CA ASN A 422 0.28 0.10 32.95
C ASN A 422 1.35 1.21 32.81
N LEU A 423 1.15 2.07 31.82
CA LEU A 423 2.08 3.14 31.49
C LEU A 423 1.95 4.33 32.45
N GLN A 424 0.88 4.39 33.24
CA GLN A 424 0.50 5.55 34.05
C GLN A 424 0.56 6.84 33.21
N ALA A 425 0.08 6.74 31.97
CA ALA A 425 0.20 7.81 30.99
C ALA A 425 -0.92 8.83 31.18
N THR A 426 -0.57 10.11 31.11
CA THR A 426 -1.54 11.21 30.97
C THR A 426 -1.48 11.72 29.53
N ILE A 427 -2.63 11.79 28.87
CA ILE A 427 -2.74 12.19 27.46
C ILE A 427 -3.54 13.49 27.38
N ASP A 428 -2.92 14.55 26.88
CA ASP A 428 -3.59 15.79 26.49
C ASP A 428 -3.83 15.77 24.97
N TYR A 429 -5.05 15.38 24.59
CA TYR A 429 -5.49 15.32 23.19
C TYR A 429 -5.56 16.72 22.54
N GLY A 430 -5.76 17.78 23.32
CA GLY A 430 -5.83 19.14 22.81
C GLY A 430 -4.46 19.67 22.38
N THR A 431 -3.41 19.36 23.14
CA THR A 431 -2.03 19.81 22.84
C THR A 431 -1.15 18.75 22.17
N GLY A 432 -1.59 17.49 22.12
CA GLY A 432 -0.80 16.37 21.59
C GLY A 432 0.36 15.99 22.51
N VAL A 433 0.22 16.19 23.83
CA VAL A 433 1.26 15.88 24.82
C VAL A 433 0.92 14.58 25.53
N ILE A 434 1.89 13.67 25.60
CA ILE A 434 1.81 12.40 26.32
C ILE A 434 2.86 12.43 27.43
N GLU A 435 2.43 12.21 28.67
CA GLU A 435 3.32 12.08 29.82
C GLU A 435 3.27 10.65 30.34
N ILE A 436 4.31 9.86 30.06
CA ILE A 436 4.40 8.47 30.52
C ILE A 436 4.93 8.49 31.96
N GLY A 437 4.12 8.06 32.93
CA GLY A 437 4.51 7.98 34.34
C GLY A 437 5.44 6.81 34.65
N ASN A 438 5.36 5.72 33.90
CA ASN A 438 6.10 4.48 34.16
C ASN A 438 7.63 4.65 33.92
N PRO A 439 8.48 4.54 34.98
CA PRO A 439 9.93 4.68 34.85
C PRO A 439 10.59 3.62 33.97
N ASN A 440 10.00 2.42 33.85
CA ASN A 440 10.57 1.33 33.05
C ASN A 440 10.51 1.60 31.54
N MET A 441 9.74 2.62 31.13
CA MET A 441 9.65 3.04 29.74
C MET A 441 10.73 4.05 29.35
N ARG A 442 11.44 4.65 30.32
CA ARG A 442 12.46 5.67 30.06
C ARG A 442 13.58 5.10 29.18
N GLY A 443 13.92 5.82 28.11
CA GLY A 443 14.93 5.41 27.14
C GLY A 443 14.48 4.34 26.13
N ARG A 444 13.27 3.77 26.26
CA ARG A 444 12.75 2.83 25.26
C ARG A 444 12.30 3.56 24.01
N LYS A 445 12.41 2.90 22.87
CA LYS A 445 11.83 3.37 21.60
C LYS A 445 10.38 2.91 21.52
N ILE A 446 9.48 3.84 21.25
CA ILE A 446 8.05 3.58 21.12
C ILE A 446 7.54 4.13 19.78
N LEU A 447 6.47 3.52 19.29
CA LEU A 447 5.66 3.97 18.18
C LEU A 447 4.31 4.43 18.73
N VAL A 448 3.88 5.65 18.39
CA VAL A 448 2.57 6.19 18.76
C VAL A 448 1.70 6.26 17.51
N LEU A 449 0.49 5.69 17.60
CA LEU A 449 -0.50 5.63 16.55
C LEU A 449 -1.76 6.40 16.98
N TYR A 450 -2.22 7.35 16.17
CA TYR A 450 -3.36 8.20 16.50
C TYR A 450 -4.02 8.82 15.25
N GLN A 451 -5.20 9.42 15.41
CA GLN A 451 -5.86 10.24 14.38
C GLN A 451 -6.10 11.67 14.88
N VAL A 452 -6.28 12.60 13.93
CA VAL A 452 -6.45 14.04 14.17
C VAL A 452 -7.75 14.52 13.55
N HIS A 453 -8.40 15.54 14.15
CA HIS A 453 -9.55 16.22 13.54
C HIS A 453 -9.22 16.79 12.15
N GLU A 454 -10.25 17.10 11.36
CA GLU A 454 -10.11 17.48 9.93
C GLU A 454 -9.48 16.37 9.07
N ASN A 455 -9.54 15.10 9.50
CA ASN A 455 -9.14 13.91 8.72
C ASN A 455 -7.76 14.03 8.06
N TRP A 456 -6.76 14.53 8.78
CA TRP A 456 -5.37 14.54 8.31
C TRP A 456 -4.93 13.12 7.92
N ALA A 457 -4.27 13.01 6.77
CA ALA A 457 -3.71 11.76 6.29
C ALA A 457 -2.40 12.02 5.54
N VAL A 458 -1.49 11.05 5.65
CA VAL A 458 -0.26 10.99 4.85
C VAL A 458 -0.28 9.69 4.09
N SER A 459 -0.47 9.77 2.78
CA SER A 459 -0.53 8.61 1.90
C SER A 459 0.60 8.63 0.88
N VAL A 460 0.90 7.48 0.31
CA VAL A 460 1.97 7.33 -0.67
C VAL A 460 1.41 6.74 -1.95
N GLN A 461 1.79 7.32 -3.08
CA GLN A 461 1.48 6.81 -4.40
C GLN A 461 2.78 6.51 -5.12
N LYS A 462 2.81 5.41 -5.88
CA LYS A 462 3.98 5.00 -6.64
C LYS A 462 3.54 4.52 -8.02
N ALA A 463 4.33 4.85 -9.03
CA ALA A 463 4.22 4.20 -10.34
C ALA A 463 4.66 2.73 -10.24
N ALA A 464 4.08 1.86 -11.07
CA ALA A 464 4.51 0.48 -11.12
C ALA A 464 5.99 0.42 -11.51
N ALA A 465 6.78 -0.42 -10.85
CA ALA A 465 8.22 -0.54 -11.13
C ALA A 465 8.49 -0.90 -12.60
N ARG A 466 7.54 -1.63 -13.21
CA ARG A 466 7.52 -1.98 -14.61
C ARG A 466 6.08 -2.00 -15.11
N TYR A 467 5.89 -1.62 -16.38
CA TYR A 467 4.64 -1.83 -17.11
C TYR A 467 4.85 -2.84 -18.23
N ASP A 468 3.92 -3.77 -18.38
CA ASP A 468 3.91 -4.71 -19.49
C ASP A 468 2.95 -4.26 -20.60
N LEU A 469 3.36 -4.48 -21.85
CA LEU A 469 2.55 -4.17 -23.02
C LEU A 469 1.47 -5.25 -23.22
N VAL A 470 0.21 -4.83 -23.26
CA VAL A 470 -0.92 -5.71 -23.61
C VAL A 470 -1.34 -5.46 -25.06
N ALA A 471 -1.94 -6.48 -25.67
CA ALA A 471 -2.43 -6.40 -27.05
C ALA A 471 -3.80 -5.71 -27.16
N ASP A 472 -4.66 -5.87 -26.14
CA ASP A 472 -6.01 -5.33 -26.10
C ASP A 472 -6.09 -4.17 -25.08
N PRO A 473 -6.61 -2.98 -25.44
CA PRO A 473 -6.78 -1.88 -24.48
C PRO A 473 -7.68 -2.23 -23.29
N ARG A 474 -8.57 -3.22 -23.43
CA ARG A 474 -9.45 -3.71 -22.36
C ARG A 474 -8.69 -4.40 -21.24
N ALA A 475 -7.46 -4.81 -21.53
CA ALA A 475 -6.59 -5.54 -20.62
C ALA A 475 -5.66 -4.62 -19.80
N ILE A 476 -5.87 -3.30 -19.91
CA ILE A 476 -5.10 -2.31 -19.16
C ILE A 476 -5.48 -2.36 -17.67
N THR A 477 -4.47 -2.55 -16.82
CA THR A 477 -4.56 -2.60 -15.35
C THR A 477 -3.57 -1.61 -14.72
N VAL A 478 -3.21 -1.78 -13.46
CA VAL A 478 -2.29 -0.89 -12.71
C VAL A 478 -0.83 -0.99 -13.12
N ASP A 479 -0.42 -2.09 -13.78
CA ASP A 479 0.95 -2.41 -14.19
C ASP A 479 1.04 -2.85 -15.66
N THR A 480 0.02 -2.54 -16.46
CA THR A 480 0.05 -2.76 -17.91
C THR A 480 -0.24 -1.48 -18.67
N CYS A 481 0.13 -1.49 -19.95
CA CYS A 481 -0.05 -0.37 -20.86
C CYS A 481 -0.30 -0.86 -22.28
N TRP A 482 -0.88 0.00 -23.11
CA TRP A 482 -1.30 -0.36 -24.45
C TRP A 482 -1.00 0.78 -25.43
N TYR A 483 -0.64 0.44 -26.65
CA TYR A 483 -0.65 1.38 -27.78
C TYR A 483 -1.32 0.69 -28.95
N ASP A 484 -1.85 1.48 -29.87
CA ASP A 484 -2.57 0.99 -31.04
C ASP A 484 -1.60 0.39 -32.07
N TRP A 485 -1.09 -0.82 -31.77
CA TRP A 485 -0.09 -1.52 -32.55
C TRP A 485 -0.55 -1.74 -33.99
N GLU A 486 -1.82 -2.14 -34.18
CA GLU A 486 -2.36 -2.48 -35.49
C GLU A 486 -2.37 -1.25 -36.41
N ARG A 487 -2.93 -0.13 -35.95
CA ARG A 487 -2.96 1.12 -36.72
C ARG A 487 -1.57 1.70 -36.94
N ALA A 488 -0.71 1.62 -35.92
CA ALA A 488 0.68 2.07 -36.04
C ALA A 488 1.45 1.25 -37.10
N TYR A 489 1.24 -0.07 -37.15
CA TYR A 489 1.84 -0.97 -38.13
C TYR A 489 1.28 -0.73 -39.55
N GLN A 490 0.00 -0.42 -39.68
CA GLN A 490 -0.64 -0.07 -40.96
C GLN A 490 -0.24 1.33 -41.48
N GLY A 491 0.53 2.10 -40.70
CA GLY A 491 1.02 3.40 -41.11
C GLY A 491 0.07 4.56 -40.83
N GLU A 492 -1.02 4.33 -40.08
CA GLU A 492 -1.97 5.40 -39.74
C GLU A 492 -1.31 6.48 -38.85
N GLU A 493 -1.58 7.74 -39.18
CA GLU A 493 -1.12 8.90 -38.44
C GLU A 493 -2.29 9.49 -37.63
N GLY A 494 -2.04 9.79 -36.36
CA GLY A 494 -3.05 10.40 -35.51
C GLY A 494 -2.71 10.34 -34.04
N GLU A 495 -3.56 10.92 -33.20
CA GLU A 495 -3.31 10.98 -31.77
C GLU A 495 -3.23 9.59 -31.14
N ARG A 496 -4.07 8.64 -31.57
CA ARG A 496 -4.06 7.27 -31.07
C ARG A 496 -2.77 6.51 -31.37
N THR A 497 -2.20 6.69 -32.56
CA THR A 497 -1.01 5.95 -33.00
C THR A 497 0.31 6.53 -32.47
N ARG A 498 0.28 7.74 -31.91
CA ARG A 498 1.42 8.39 -31.23
C ARG A 498 1.36 8.29 -29.70
N ARG A 499 0.26 7.79 -29.13
CA ARG A 499 0.03 7.70 -27.69
C ARG A 499 0.32 6.30 -27.15
N LEU A 500 0.80 6.24 -25.91
CA LEU A 500 0.87 5.02 -25.11
C LEU A 500 -0.04 5.22 -23.90
N TYR A 501 -0.99 4.31 -23.73
CA TYR A 501 -2.11 4.39 -22.82
C TYR A 501 -1.89 3.59 -21.54
N PHE A 502 -2.42 4.11 -20.44
CA PHE A 502 -2.37 3.54 -19.10
C PHE A 502 -3.75 3.63 -18.43
N SER A 503 -3.94 2.87 -17.35
CA SER A 503 -5.14 2.95 -16.53
C SER A 503 -5.26 4.31 -15.84
N ARG A 504 -6.49 4.67 -15.48
CA ARG A 504 -6.79 5.97 -14.83
C ARG A 504 -6.02 6.15 -13.52
N SER A 505 -5.71 5.07 -12.83
CA SER A 505 -4.89 5.07 -11.62
C SER A 505 -3.45 5.53 -11.81
N GLU A 506 -2.97 5.61 -13.05
CA GLU A 506 -1.61 6.06 -13.39
C GLU A 506 -1.55 7.54 -13.77
N ALA A 507 -2.68 8.26 -13.70
CA ALA A 507 -2.75 9.68 -14.05
C ALA A 507 -1.72 10.53 -13.29
N GLY A 508 -1.01 11.39 -14.02
CA GLY A 508 -0.01 12.30 -13.45
C GLY A 508 1.31 11.65 -12.98
N LYS A 509 1.43 10.32 -13.06
CA LYS A 509 2.68 9.60 -12.74
C LYS A 509 3.72 9.77 -13.85
N THR A 510 4.99 9.49 -13.54
CA THR A 510 6.11 9.60 -14.50
C THR A 510 6.67 8.23 -14.82
N VAL A 511 6.95 7.99 -16.10
CA VAL A 511 7.50 6.74 -16.63
C VAL A 511 8.75 6.99 -17.48
N LEU A 512 9.61 5.98 -17.54
CA LEU A 512 10.77 5.89 -18.41
C LEU A 512 10.51 4.84 -19.49
N LEU A 513 10.83 5.18 -20.74
CA LEU A 513 10.94 4.24 -21.85
C LEU A 513 12.43 4.01 -22.14
N ARG A 514 12.93 2.81 -21.83
CA ARG A 514 14.36 2.47 -22.03
C ARG A 514 14.74 2.52 -23.51
N GLU A 515 13.93 1.93 -24.38
CA GLU A 515 14.10 1.98 -25.83
C GLU A 515 12.73 2.11 -26.51
N TYR A 516 12.65 2.95 -27.54
CA TYR A 516 11.44 3.07 -28.34
C TYR A 516 11.74 3.52 -29.77
N TRP A 517 10.87 3.13 -30.70
CA TRP A 517 10.95 3.44 -32.12
C TRP A 517 9.70 4.20 -32.56
N TYR A 518 9.90 5.23 -33.36
CA TYR A 518 8.82 6.07 -33.85
C TYR A 518 9.14 6.58 -35.25
N VAL A 519 8.10 6.94 -36.01
CA VAL A 519 8.26 7.63 -37.30
C VAL A 519 8.15 9.12 -37.07
N ALA A 520 9.10 9.87 -37.61
CA ALA A 520 9.12 11.32 -37.57
C ALA A 520 9.15 11.89 -38.98
N ARG A 521 8.58 13.09 -39.14
CA ARG A 521 8.67 13.86 -40.38
C ARG A 521 9.92 14.73 -40.36
N ASP A 522 10.80 14.59 -41.35
CA ASP A 522 11.92 15.51 -41.52
C ASP A 522 11.37 16.89 -41.94
N GLU A 523 11.60 17.91 -41.11
CA GLU A 523 11.09 19.27 -41.35
C GLU A 523 11.66 19.90 -42.63
N ARG A 524 12.83 19.46 -43.11
CA ARG A 524 13.49 20.02 -44.29
C ARG A 524 13.08 19.35 -45.59
N THR A 525 12.94 18.02 -45.58
CA THR A 525 12.65 17.24 -46.79
C THR A 525 11.20 16.78 -46.87
N GLY A 526 10.46 16.81 -45.76
CA GLY A 526 9.10 16.25 -45.67
C GLY A 526 9.06 14.72 -45.63
N GLU A 527 10.22 14.04 -45.71
CA GLU A 527 10.31 12.58 -45.70
C GLU A 527 10.00 12.00 -44.32
N GLN A 528 9.34 10.84 -44.31
CA GLN A 528 9.15 10.06 -43.09
C GLN A 528 10.39 9.22 -42.81
N ARG A 529 10.91 9.31 -41.59
CA ARG A 529 12.07 8.52 -41.16
C ARG A 529 11.79 7.85 -39.82
N THR A 530 12.14 6.57 -39.74
CA THR A 530 12.17 5.86 -38.47
C THR A 530 13.31 6.40 -37.61
N ARG A 531 13.00 6.73 -36.37
CA ARG A 531 13.94 7.15 -35.35
C ARG A 531 13.86 6.24 -34.14
N ARG A 532 14.96 6.20 -33.38
CA ARG A 532 15.06 5.48 -32.11
C ARG A 532 15.28 6.49 -31.00
N GLY A 533 14.47 6.42 -29.97
CA GLY A 533 14.69 7.09 -28.70
C GLY A 533 15.20 6.11 -27.65
N THR A 534 16.01 6.61 -26.72
CA THR A 534 16.51 5.86 -25.57
C THR A 534 16.32 6.69 -24.30
N ASN A 535 16.02 6.00 -23.19
CA ASN A 535 15.83 6.61 -21.86
C ASN A 535 14.91 7.84 -21.87
N GLY A 536 13.79 7.77 -22.58
CA GLY A 536 12.82 8.87 -22.67
C GLY A 536 11.96 8.92 -21.41
N VAL A 537 11.93 10.07 -20.74
CA VAL A 537 11.11 10.28 -19.55
C VAL A 537 9.85 11.03 -19.94
N PHE A 538 8.69 10.48 -19.58
CA PHE A 538 7.39 11.02 -19.92
C PHE A 538 6.50 11.11 -18.69
N ARG A 539 5.73 12.20 -18.58
CA ARG A 539 4.65 12.32 -17.60
C ARG A 539 3.34 11.86 -18.23
N ILE A 540 2.65 10.95 -17.57
CA ILE A 540 1.31 10.48 -17.94
C ILE A 540 0.32 11.63 -17.74
N SER A 541 -0.60 11.81 -18.69
CA SER A 541 -1.62 12.85 -18.65
C SER A 541 -2.43 12.79 -17.34
N ASP A 542 -2.78 13.95 -16.80
CA ASP A 542 -3.61 14.02 -15.58
C ASP A 542 -5.09 13.70 -15.89
N ARG A 543 -5.49 13.80 -17.17
CA ARG A 543 -6.86 13.59 -17.64
C ARG A 543 -6.91 12.54 -18.73
N PRO A 544 -8.00 11.75 -18.79
CA PRO A 544 -8.19 10.78 -19.84
C PRO A 544 -8.53 11.47 -21.17
N ASP A 545 -8.31 10.80 -22.29
CA ASP A 545 -8.93 11.19 -23.56
C ASP A 545 -10.29 10.51 -23.76
N GLU A 546 -10.82 10.57 -24.99
CA GLU A 546 -12.10 9.96 -25.40
C GLU A 546 -12.14 8.44 -25.19
N THR A 547 -11.00 7.77 -25.08
CA THR A 547 -10.94 6.33 -24.76
C THR A 547 -11.24 6.05 -23.29
N GLY A 548 -11.17 7.08 -22.44
CA GLY A 548 -11.24 6.93 -20.99
C GLY A 548 -9.92 6.55 -20.33
N PHE A 549 -8.85 6.34 -21.10
CA PHE A 549 -7.49 6.08 -20.59
C PHE A 549 -6.67 7.36 -20.51
N VAL A 550 -5.69 7.37 -19.61
CA VAL A 550 -4.63 8.38 -19.58
C VAL A 550 -3.46 7.92 -20.44
N TYR A 551 -2.62 8.84 -20.88
CA TYR A 551 -1.62 8.52 -21.90
C TYR A 551 -0.36 9.36 -21.76
N ILE A 552 0.72 8.88 -22.37
CA ILE A 552 1.84 9.72 -22.80
C ILE A 552 1.73 9.92 -24.32
N ASP A 553 2.17 11.07 -24.80
CA ASP A 553 2.14 11.41 -26.22
C ASP A 553 3.58 11.64 -26.70
N LEU A 554 4.00 10.95 -27.76
CA LEU A 554 5.33 11.10 -28.35
C LEU A 554 5.71 12.56 -28.63
N GLN A 555 4.75 13.40 -29.00
CA GLN A 555 5.00 14.80 -29.33
C GLN A 555 5.46 15.66 -28.15
N THR A 556 5.28 15.18 -26.92
CA THR A 556 5.83 15.84 -25.73
C THR A 556 7.37 15.86 -25.74
N ALA A 557 8.00 14.82 -26.27
CA ALA A 557 9.46 14.73 -26.39
C ALA A 557 9.95 15.00 -27.83
N HIS A 558 9.19 14.56 -28.83
CA HIS A 558 9.57 14.61 -30.25
C HIS A 558 8.46 15.28 -31.05
N ARG A 559 8.52 16.60 -31.19
CA ARG A 559 7.44 17.40 -31.82
C ARG A 559 7.06 16.95 -33.23
N ASP A 560 8.01 16.36 -33.96
CA ASP A 560 7.87 15.86 -35.33
C ASP A 560 7.44 14.39 -35.42
N ALA A 561 7.18 13.73 -34.28
CA ALA A 561 6.70 12.36 -34.24
C ALA A 561 5.27 12.23 -34.76
N LEU A 562 5.07 11.24 -35.63
CA LEU A 562 3.81 10.93 -36.29
C LEU A 562 3.10 9.73 -35.65
N ARG A 563 3.85 8.66 -35.32
CA ARG A 563 3.36 7.41 -34.73
C ARG A 563 4.48 6.56 -34.15
N TRP A 564 4.13 5.58 -33.32
CA TRP A 564 5.02 4.47 -32.93
C TRP A 564 5.39 3.59 -34.14
N GLU A 565 6.59 2.99 -34.13
CA GLU A 565 7.09 2.18 -35.24
C GLU A 565 7.39 0.74 -34.81
N PRO A 566 6.39 -0.16 -34.81
CA PRO A 566 6.58 -1.55 -34.41
C PRO A 566 7.28 -2.42 -35.46
N GLY A 567 7.39 -1.99 -36.72
CA GLY A 567 7.92 -2.80 -37.83
C GLY A 567 9.41 -3.15 -37.70
N VAL A 568 10.17 -2.41 -36.90
CA VAL A 568 11.63 -2.64 -36.72
C VAL A 568 11.91 -3.87 -35.85
N THR A 569 11.13 -4.05 -34.79
CA THR A 569 11.44 -4.98 -33.69
C THR A 569 10.27 -5.90 -33.31
N GLY A 570 9.13 -5.79 -34.00
CA GLY A 570 7.85 -6.42 -33.65
C GLY A 570 7.08 -5.68 -32.54
N GLN A 571 7.77 -4.86 -31.74
CA GLN A 571 7.17 -3.97 -30.72
C GLN A 571 7.90 -2.63 -30.73
N ALA A 572 7.16 -1.53 -30.70
CA ALA A 572 7.72 -0.19 -30.78
C ALA A 572 8.40 0.29 -29.50
N ILE A 573 8.19 -0.35 -28.36
CA ILE A 573 8.62 0.14 -27.05
C ILE A 573 9.17 -1.03 -26.22
N ARG A 574 10.24 -0.80 -25.46
CA ARG A 574 10.85 -1.77 -24.54
C ARG A 574 11.28 -1.11 -23.24
N GLY A 575 11.14 -1.85 -22.14
CA GLY A 575 11.60 -1.44 -20.82
C GLY A 575 10.84 -0.22 -20.30
N ILE A 576 9.52 -0.36 -20.12
CA ILE A 576 8.65 0.68 -19.58
C ILE A 576 8.70 0.58 -18.06
N GLN A 577 9.25 1.60 -17.40
CA GLN A 577 9.48 1.62 -15.96
C GLN A 577 8.82 2.84 -15.32
N GLY A 578 8.16 2.69 -14.18
CA GLY A 578 7.66 3.82 -13.41
C GLY A 578 8.76 4.47 -12.58
N LEU A 579 8.83 5.80 -12.63
CA LEU A 579 9.83 6.61 -11.91
C LEU A 579 9.23 7.45 -10.79
N SER A 580 7.94 7.76 -10.79
CA SER A 580 7.39 8.66 -9.77
C SER A 580 7.04 7.96 -8.46
N LEU A 581 7.49 8.55 -7.36
CA LEU A 581 7.01 8.34 -6.01
C LEU A 581 6.42 9.67 -5.50
N LYS A 582 5.24 9.62 -4.92
CA LYS A 582 4.54 10.80 -4.40
C LYS A 582 4.14 10.54 -2.95
N VAL A 583 4.52 11.45 -2.06
CA VAL A 583 3.94 11.52 -0.70
C VAL A 583 2.89 12.61 -0.70
N ARG A 584 1.69 12.27 -0.24
CA ARG A 584 0.51 13.13 -0.31
C ARG A 584 -0.01 13.39 1.08
N VAL A 585 -0.18 14.67 1.40
CA VAL A 585 -0.84 15.13 2.61
C VAL A 585 -2.24 15.60 2.24
N THR A 586 -3.25 15.03 2.87
CA THR A 586 -4.64 15.47 2.73
C THR A 586 -5.23 15.84 4.07
N PHE A 587 -6.10 16.84 4.07
CA PHE A 587 -6.95 17.17 5.21
C PHE A 587 -8.27 17.74 4.70
N GLU A 588 -9.33 17.50 5.46
CA GLU A 588 -10.72 17.80 5.13
C GLU A 588 -11.34 18.67 6.24
N PRO A 589 -11.07 19.99 6.25
CA PRO A 589 -11.82 20.92 7.10
C PRO A 589 -13.30 20.98 6.66
N PRO A 590 -14.22 21.42 7.53
CA PRO A 590 -15.64 21.52 7.21
C PRO A 590 -15.88 22.25 5.88
N GLY A 591 -16.48 21.53 4.92
CA GLY A 591 -16.86 22.06 3.61
C GLY A 591 -15.73 22.25 2.58
N ARG A 592 -14.48 21.88 2.89
CA ARG A 592 -13.36 22.00 1.94
C ARG A 592 -12.36 20.86 2.11
N ARG A 593 -11.91 20.27 1.01
CA ARG A 593 -10.77 19.34 1.01
C ARG A 593 -9.53 20.04 0.51
N SER A 594 -8.41 19.78 1.17
CA SER A 594 -7.11 20.34 0.83
C SER A 594 -6.09 19.23 0.67
N ARG A 595 -5.12 19.47 -0.22
CA ARG A 595 -4.11 18.49 -0.60
C ARG A 595 -2.80 19.18 -0.94
N THR A 596 -1.70 18.58 -0.48
CA THR A 596 -0.34 18.94 -0.88
C THR A 596 0.40 17.67 -1.29
N ASP A 597 1.05 17.70 -2.46
CA ASP A 597 1.79 16.57 -3.01
C ASP A 597 3.30 16.88 -3.01
N TYR A 598 4.10 15.89 -2.62
CA TYR A 598 5.57 15.92 -2.64
C TYR A 598 6.06 14.82 -3.59
N ASP A 599 6.42 15.23 -4.80
CA ASP A 599 6.86 14.33 -5.87
C ASP A 599 8.37 14.12 -5.85
N VAL A 600 8.79 12.87 -6.03
CA VAL A 600 10.19 12.46 -6.21
C VAL A 600 10.30 11.51 -7.38
N LEU A 601 11.35 11.70 -8.18
CA LEU A 601 11.75 10.73 -9.19
C LEU A 601 12.73 9.73 -8.58
N LEU A 602 12.38 8.46 -8.70
CA LEU A 602 13.20 7.33 -8.32
C LEU A 602 14.36 7.18 -9.33
N PRO A 603 15.53 6.70 -8.86
CA PRO A 603 16.60 6.33 -9.77
C PRO A 603 16.12 5.21 -10.71
N VAL A 604 16.68 5.17 -11.92
CA VAL A 604 16.42 4.08 -12.86
C VAL A 604 16.98 2.79 -12.28
N GLY A 605 16.11 1.81 -12.06
CA GLY A 605 16.52 0.45 -11.66
C GLY A 605 17.03 -0.34 -12.86
N ASP A 606 18.11 -1.10 -12.67
CA ASP A 606 18.77 -1.91 -13.71
C ASP A 606 17.92 -3.05 -14.29
#